data_AF-A0A496Q8L5-F1
#
_entry.id   AF-A0A496Q8L5-F1
#
_cell.length_a   1.000
_cell.length_b   1.000
_cell.length_c   1.000
_cell.angle_alpha   90.00
_cell.angle_beta   90.00
_cell.angle_gamma   90.00
#
_symmetry.space_group_name_H-M   'P 1'
#
loop_
_entity.id
_entity.type
_entity.pdbx_description
1 polymer ?
#
loop_
_entity_poly.entity_id
_entity_poly.type
_entity_poly.pdbx_seq_one_letter_code
_entity_poly.pdbx_strand_id
1 'polypeptide(L)'
;HTTTFSQLLELDFGGFVVDTPGFSSLELKGIDIEELKDYFPEFKNVPPCAFSDCIHVAEPGCSVKRLVESGEIAEPRYKSYLAMIGEIEKIEREEKRSW
;
A
#
# COMPACT_ATOMS: atom_id res chain seq x y z
N HIS A 1 -8.96 -19.21 20.67
CA HIS A 1 -7.63 -18.88 21.21
C HIS A 1 -7.21 -17.57 20.57
N THR A 2 -6.92 -16.54 21.36
CA THR A 2 -6.56 -15.20 20.86
C THR A 2 -5.16 -14.89 21.38
N THR A 3 -4.15 -14.92 20.51
CA THR A 3 -2.76 -14.65 20.87
C THR A 3 -2.60 -13.14 21.08
N THR A 4 -2.23 -12.72 22.29
CA THR A 4 -2.11 -11.29 22.67
C THR A 4 -0.66 -10.81 22.78
N PHE A 5 0.32 -11.69 22.60
CA PHE A 5 1.75 -11.38 22.71
C PHE A 5 2.53 -12.07 21.60
N SER A 6 3.58 -11.41 21.11
CA SER A 6 4.46 -11.99 20.11
C SER A 6 5.39 -13.03 20.73
N GLN A 7 5.51 -14.21 20.12
CA GLN A 7 6.44 -15.25 20.54
C GLN A 7 7.40 -15.62 19.41
N LEU A 8 8.65 -15.90 19.75
CA LEU A 8 9.66 -16.38 18.82
C LEU A 8 9.81 -17.90 18.99
N LEU A 9 9.43 -18.65 17.96
CA LEU A 9 9.51 -20.10 17.90
C LEU A 9 10.77 -20.49 17.12
N GLU A 10 11.69 -21.22 17.75
CA GLU A 10 12.86 -21.77 17.08
C GLU A 10 12.47 -23.01 16.27
N LEU A 11 13.04 -23.16 15.08
CA LEU A 11 12.76 -24.28 14.19
C LEU A 11 13.89 -25.32 14.29
N ASP A 12 13.53 -26.60 14.33
CA ASP A 12 14.49 -27.71 14.46
C ASP A 12 15.52 -27.78 13.32
N PHE A 13 15.19 -27.18 12.16
CA PHE A 13 16.06 -27.09 10.99
C PHE A 13 16.81 -25.75 10.89
N GLY A 14 16.76 -24.92 11.95
CA GLY A 14 17.32 -23.59 12.02
C GLY A 14 16.37 -22.49 11.56
N GLY A 15 16.52 -21.30 12.15
CA GLY A 15 15.66 -20.14 11.92
C GLY A 15 14.57 -19.99 12.98
N PHE A 16 13.79 -18.92 12.85
CA PHE A 16 12.74 -18.57 13.81
C PHE A 16 11.44 -18.16 13.12
N VAL A 17 10.31 -18.48 13.74
CA VAL A 17 8.97 -17.97 13.39
C VAL A 17 8.53 -17.02 14.49
N VAL A 18 8.17 -15.79 14.12
CA VAL A 18 7.51 -14.88 15.05
C VAL A 18 6.00 -15.08 14.90
N ASP A 19 5.35 -15.63 15.92
CA ASP A 19 3.90 -15.63 16.02
C ASP A 19 3.46 -14.29 16.62
N THR A 20 2.99 -13.38 15.77
CA THR A 20 2.46 -12.08 16.21
C THR A 20 0.94 -12.14 16.33
N PRO A 21 0.31 -11.42 17.28
CA PRO A 21 -1.10 -11.11 17.17
C PRO A 21 -1.42 -10.57 15.78
N GLY A 22 -2.54 -10.99 15.19
CA GLY A 22 -2.93 -10.50 13.86
C GLY A 22 -2.96 -8.97 13.85
N PHE A 23 -2.41 -8.35 12.80
CA PHE A 23 -2.50 -6.90 12.62
C PHE A 23 -3.98 -6.51 12.52
N SER A 24 -4.52 -5.89 13.57
CA SER A 24 -5.90 -5.40 13.61
C SER A 24 -6.10 -4.12 12.81
N SER A 25 -5.01 -3.38 12.59
CA SER A 25 -4.98 -2.13 11.83
C SER A 25 -3.58 -1.94 11.21
N LEU A 26 -3.55 -1.48 9.95
CA LEU A 26 -2.33 -0.99 9.31
C LEU A 26 -2.15 0.48 9.66
N GLU A 27 -1.01 0.85 10.22
CA GLU A 27 -0.63 2.24 10.41
C GLU A 27 0.09 2.74 9.16
N LEU A 28 -0.56 3.60 8.38
CA LEU A 28 0.02 4.22 7.18
C LEU A 28 0.71 5.56 7.49
N LYS A 29 0.91 5.87 8.77
CA LYS A 29 1.49 7.13 9.22
C LYS A 29 2.94 7.24 8.74
N GLY A 30 3.27 8.40 8.16
CA GLY A 30 4.61 8.70 7.68
C GLY A 30 4.94 8.17 6.28
N ILE A 31 3.98 7.56 5.59
CA ILE A 31 4.09 7.25 4.15
C ILE A 31 3.60 8.46 3.36
N ASP A 32 4.43 8.98 2.45
CA ASP A 32 4.04 9.99 1.49
C ASP A 32 3.15 9.38 0.38
N ILE A 33 2.15 10.12 -0.07
CA ILE A 33 1.29 9.76 -1.20
C ILE A 33 2.13 9.51 -2.47
N GLU A 34 3.17 10.30 -2.68
CA GLU A 34 4.05 10.15 -3.84
C GLU A 34 4.88 8.86 -3.80
N GLU A 35 5.22 8.37 -2.60
CA GLU A 35 6.00 7.15 -2.37
C GLU A 35 5.13 5.88 -2.40
N LEU A 36 3.83 5.99 -2.11
CA LEU A 36 2.95 4.82 -1.99
C LEU A 36 2.98 3.93 -3.25
N LYS A 37 3.08 4.53 -4.44
CA LYS A 37 3.13 3.80 -5.72
C LYS A 37 4.32 2.83 -5.81
N ASP A 38 5.42 3.12 -5.13
CA ASP A 38 6.63 2.30 -5.17
C ASP A 38 6.50 1.00 -4.35
N TYR A 39 5.52 0.96 -3.44
CA TYR A 39 5.18 -0.21 -2.63
C TYR A 39 4.26 -1.21 -3.36
N PHE A 40 3.80 -0.88 -4.57
CA PHE A 40 3.00 -1.76 -5.41
C PHE A 40 3.86 -2.34 -6.54
N PRO A 41 4.30 -3.61 -6.46
CA PRO A 41 5.17 -4.23 -7.46
C PRO A 41 4.58 -4.20 -8.88
N GLU A 42 3.25 -4.21 -8.99
CA GLU A 42 2.51 -4.13 -10.24
C GLU A 42 2.79 -2.85 -11.03
N PHE A 43 3.22 -1.77 -10.37
CA PHE A 43 3.46 -0.48 -11.00
C PHE A 43 4.91 -0.31 -11.50
N LYS A 44 5.84 -1.17 -11.09
CA LYS A 44 7.28 -0.99 -11.39
C LYS A 44 7.64 -1.11 -12.86
N ASN A 45 6.92 -1.93 -13.63
CA ASN A 45 7.24 -2.25 -15.02
C ASN A 45 6.21 -1.72 -16.02
N VAL A 46 5.43 -0.70 -15.63
CA VAL A 46 4.42 -0.12 -16.51
C VAL A 46 5.06 0.89 -17.48
N PRO A 47 4.48 1.10 -18.67
CA PRO A 47 4.90 2.20 -19.54
C PRO A 47 4.83 3.54 -18.79
N PRO A 48 5.71 4.50 -19.12
CA PRO A 48 5.69 5.81 -18.46
C PRO A 48 4.31 6.47 -18.60
N CYS A 49 3.88 7.16 -17.55
CA CYS A 49 2.68 7.99 -17.61
C CYS A 49 2.96 9.27 -18.40
N ALA A 50 1.90 9.97 -18.82
CA ALA A 50 2.02 11.26 -19.48
C ALA A 50 2.70 12.33 -18.61
N PHE A 51 2.61 12.18 -17.27
CA PHE A 51 3.16 13.08 -16.27
C PHE A 51 4.19 12.34 -15.41
N SER A 52 5.31 12.98 -15.11
CA SER A 52 6.40 12.41 -14.32
C SER A 52 6.06 12.28 -12.83
N ASP A 53 5.20 13.15 -12.33
CA ASP A 53 4.67 13.24 -10.97
C ASP A 53 3.35 12.49 -10.79
N CYS A 54 3.01 11.59 -11.72
CA CYS A 54 1.77 10.81 -11.63
C CYS A 54 1.78 9.90 -10.40
N ILE A 55 0.71 10.01 -9.60
CA ILE A 55 0.30 9.18 -8.47
C ILE A 55 -0.84 8.21 -8.85
N HIS A 56 -1.22 8.13 -10.11
CA HIS A 56 -2.16 7.12 -10.65
C HIS A 56 -3.59 7.17 -10.08
N VAL A 57 -4.11 8.34 -9.74
CA VAL A 57 -5.48 8.51 -9.18
C VAL A 57 -6.44 9.06 -10.25
N ALA A 58 -6.22 10.30 -10.68
CA ALA A 58 -7.14 11.07 -11.52
C ALA A 58 -6.49 11.60 -12.81
N GLU A 59 -5.19 11.37 -12.99
CA GLU A 59 -4.39 12.01 -14.02
C GLU A 59 -4.75 11.49 -15.41
N PRO A 60 -4.89 12.40 -16.39
CA PRO A 60 -5.12 12.00 -17.77
C PRO A 60 -3.87 11.33 -18.33
N GLY A 61 -4.04 10.28 -19.15
CA GLY A 61 -2.91 9.56 -19.75
C GLY A 61 -2.09 8.71 -18.76
N CYS A 62 -2.67 8.34 -17.62
CA CYS A 62 -2.07 7.39 -16.67
C CYS A 62 -2.00 5.97 -17.28
N SER A 63 -0.78 5.44 -17.40
CA SER A 63 -0.54 4.09 -17.94
C SER A 63 -1.06 3.00 -16.99
N VAL A 64 -0.94 3.18 -15.67
CA VAL A 64 -1.49 2.25 -14.68
C VAL A 64 -3.00 2.09 -14.85
N LYS A 65 -3.75 3.19 -14.98
CA LYS A 65 -5.21 3.14 -15.19
C LYS A 65 -5.58 2.39 -16.48
N ARG A 66 -4.85 2.65 -17.56
CA ARG A 66 -5.04 1.93 -18.84
C ARG A 66 -4.79 0.43 -18.67
N LEU A 67 -3.75 0.04 -17.94
CA LEU A 67 -3.42 -1.36 -17.70
C LEU A 67 -4.47 -2.04 -16.80
N VAL A 68 -5.04 -1.31 -15.83
CA VAL A 68 -6.18 -1.78 -15.04
C VAL A 68 -7.41 -2.00 -15.93
N GLU A 69 -7.74 -1.05 -16.81
CA GLU A 69 -8.86 -1.17 -17.76
C GLU A 69 -8.69 -2.34 -18.74
N SER A 70 -7.45 -2.62 -19.15
CA SER A 70 -7.12 -3.76 -20.03
C SER A 70 -7.05 -5.11 -19.31
N GLY A 71 -7.07 -5.12 -17.96
CA GLY A 71 -6.95 -6.32 -17.13
C GLY A 71 -5.51 -6.82 -16.89
N GLU A 72 -4.49 -6.10 -17.36
CA GLU A 72 -3.08 -6.40 -17.08
C GLU A 72 -2.70 -6.14 -15.62
N ILE A 73 -3.34 -5.14 -14.99
CA ILE A 73 -3.27 -4.93 -13.53
C ILE A 73 -4.61 -5.34 -12.93
N ALA A 74 -4.56 -6.18 -11.89
CA ALA A 74 -5.76 -6.64 -11.21
C ALA A 74 -6.52 -5.48 -10.57
N GLU A 75 -7.78 -5.31 -10.95
CA GLU A 75 -8.68 -4.27 -10.42
C GLU A 75 -8.73 -4.25 -8.87
N PRO A 76 -8.78 -5.39 -8.15
CA PRO A 76 -8.76 -5.37 -6.69
C PRO A 76 -7.48 -4.74 -6.11
N ARG A 77 -6.33 -4.93 -6.77
CA ARG A 77 -5.05 -4.35 -6.33
C ARG A 77 -5.05 -2.83 -6.49
N TYR A 78 -5.56 -2.34 -7.62
CA TYR A 78 -5.74 -0.91 -7.84
C TYR A 78 -6.76 -0.29 -6.87
N LYS A 79 -7.84 -0.99 -6.53
CA LYS A 79 -8.78 -0.55 -5.49
C LYS A 79 -8.14 -0.47 -4.11
N SER A 80 -7.29 -1.44 -3.75
CA SER A 80 -6.51 -1.37 -2.50
C SER A 80 -5.57 -0.17 -2.48
N TYR A 81 -4.91 0.13 -3.60
CA TYR A 81 -4.07 1.32 -3.73
C TYR A 81 -4.86 2.62 -3.47
N LEU A 82 -6.00 2.80 -4.13
CA LEU A 82 -6.86 3.98 -3.93
C LEU A 82 -7.38 4.10 -2.49
N ALA A 83 -7.71 2.99 -1.86
CA ALA A 83 -8.13 2.99 -0.46
C ALA A 83 -6.99 3.47 0.47
N MET A 84 -5.76 3.01 0.24
CA MET A 84 -4.60 3.46 1.02
C MET A 84 -4.29 4.94 0.81
N ILE A 85 -4.40 5.47 -0.42
CA ILE A 85 -4.30 6.92 -0.69
C ILE A 85 -5.29 7.69 0.19
N GLY A 86 -6.57 7.28 0.18
CA GLY A 86 -7.61 7.95 0.96
C GLY A 86 -7.38 7.91 2.47
N GLU A 87 -6.83 6.81 3.00
CA GLU A 87 -6.46 6.72 4.41
C GLU A 87 -5.26 7.64 4.75
N ILE A 88 -4.26 7.74 3.88
CA ILE A 88 -3.12 8.67 4.08
C ILE A 88 -3.62 10.13 4.09
N GLU A 89 -4.44 10.53 3.12
CA GLU A 89 -5.03 11.87 3.07
C GLU A 89 -5.84 12.20 4.35
N LYS A 90 -6.53 11.19 4.89
CA LYS A 90 -7.30 11.33 6.13
C LYS A 90 -6.37 11.53 7.33
N ILE A 91 -5.32 10.73 7.46
CA ILE A 91 -4.30 10.86 8.52
C ILE A 91 -3.69 12.26 8.48
N GLU A 92 -3.22 12.72 7.32
CA GLU A 92 -2.63 14.06 7.18
C GLU A 92 -3.60 15.18 7.59
N ARG A 93 -4.88 15.04 7.27
CA ARG A 93 -5.92 16.02 7.63
C ARG A 93 -6.16 16.05 9.13
N GLU A 94 -6.16 14.90 9.79
CA GLU A 94 -6.32 14.78 11.23
C GLU A 94 -5.11 15.37 11.97
N GLU A 95 -3.90 15.16 11.47
CA GLU A 95 -2.68 15.77 12.03
C GLU A 95 -2.70 17.30 11.89
N LYS A 96 -3.08 17.84 10.73
CA LYS A 96 -3.22 19.29 10.51
C LYS A 96 -4.28 19.94 11.40
N ARG A 97 -5.31 19.18 11.81
CA ARG A 97 -6.36 19.65 12.74
C ARG A 97 -5.93 19.66 14.20
N SER A 98 -4.85 18.98 14.55
CA SER A 98 -4.34 18.88 15.92
C SER A 98 -3.41 20.03 16.32
N TRP A 99 -3.18 21.00 15.43
CA TRP A 99 -2.33 22.17 15.64
C TRP A 99 -3.16 23.45 15.79
#